data_AF-A0A062VPP5-F1
#
_entry.id   AF-A0A062VPP5-F1
#
_cell.length_a   1.000
_cell.length_b   1.000
_cell.length_c   1.000
_cell.angle_alpha   90.00
_cell.angle_beta   90.00
_cell.angle_gamma   90.00
#
_symmetry.space_group_name_H-M   'P 1'
#
loop_
_entity.id
_entity.type
_entity.pdbx_description
1 polymer ?
#
loop_
_entity_poly.entity_id
_entity_poly.type
_entity_poly.pdbx_seq_one_letter_code
_entity_poly.pdbx_strand_id
1 'polypeptide(L)'
;MAGQSHTIELAADEPPWPLAFELASGLPKGSWVLVGGLMVHVHALRAGVKASRPTTDVDLLLNIETASAAEIGDVPGSGVVSRVPGVASLSHPL
;
A
#
# COMPACT_ATOMS: atom_id res chain seq x y z
N MET A 1 13.36 -5.28 -14.02
CA MET A 1 12.56 -6.27 -13.27
C MET A 1 11.20 -5.63 -13.04
N ALA A 2 10.17 -6.01 -13.80
CA ALA A 2 8.82 -5.47 -13.65
C ALA A 2 7.89 -6.62 -13.25
N GLY A 3 7.06 -6.42 -12.22
CA GLY A 3 6.05 -7.41 -11.80
C GLY A 3 6.22 -8.02 -10.40
N GLN A 4 7.05 -7.47 -9.51
CA GLN A 4 7.03 -7.87 -8.10
C GLN A 4 5.89 -7.16 -7.37
N SER A 5 4.99 -7.95 -6.79
CA SER A 5 3.91 -7.49 -5.92
C SER A 5 4.35 -7.64 -4.47
N HIS A 6 4.27 -6.56 -3.69
CA HIS A 6 4.48 -6.59 -2.25
C HIS A 6 3.13 -6.44 -1.57
N THR A 7 2.73 -7.43 -0.78
CA THR A 7 1.50 -7.39 0.00
C THR A 7 1.85 -7.18 1.47
N ILE A 8 1.24 -6.16 2.06
CA ILE A 8 1.35 -5.85 3.47
C ILE A 8 -0.02 -6.15 4.08
N GLU A 9 -0.05 -7.04 5.09
CA GLU A 9 -1.28 -7.38 5.79
C GLU A 9 -1.48 -6.42 6.97
N LEU A 10 -2.70 -5.91 7.07
CA LEU A 10 -3.13 -4.94 8.08
C LEU A 10 -4.20 -5.58 8.96
N ALA A 11 -4.41 -5.03 10.15
CA ALA A 11 -5.50 -5.46 11.02
C ALA A 11 -6.86 -5.23 10.31
N ALA A 12 -7.75 -6.21 10.43
CA ALA A 12 -9.02 -6.25 9.66
C ALA A 12 -10.00 -5.11 10.03
N ASP A 13 -9.75 -4.39 11.11
CA ASP A 13 -10.53 -3.27 11.60
C ASP A 13 -9.99 -1.89 11.13
N GLU A 14 -8.85 -1.84 10.44
CA GLU A 14 -8.32 -0.59 9.90
C GLU A 14 -9.14 -0.13 8.68
N PRO A 15 -9.88 0.98 8.77
CA PRO A 15 -10.62 1.50 7.62
C PRO A 15 -9.65 1.95 6.51
N PRO A 16 -9.95 1.66 5.24
CA PRO A 16 -8.99 1.81 4.13
C PRO A 16 -8.63 3.28 3.84
N TRP A 17 -9.52 4.23 4.15
CA TRP A 17 -9.30 5.65 3.87
C TRP A 17 -8.31 6.32 4.83
N PRO A 18 -8.45 6.20 6.17
CA PRO A 18 -7.43 6.65 7.11
C PRO A 18 -6.03 6.15 6.77
N LEU A 19 -5.89 4.84 6.49
CA LEU A 19 -4.61 4.28 6.08
C LEU A 19 -4.08 4.88 4.77
N ALA A 20 -4.93 5.04 3.75
CA ALA A 20 -4.52 5.67 2.50
C ALA A 20 -4.00 7.11 2.70
N PHE A 21 -4.58 7.86 3.64
CA PHE A 21 -4.09 9.19 4.00
C PHE A 21 -2.78 9.15 4.79
N GLU A 22 -2.61 8.18 5.67
CA GLU A 22 -1.37 7.98 6.42
C GLU A 22 -0.20 7.69 5.45
N LEU A 23 -0.40 6.72 4.54
CA LEU A 23 0.55 6.38 3.47
C LEU A 23 0.88 7.60 2.60
N ALA A 24 -0.13 8.39 2.22
CA ALA A 24 0.07 9.59 1.44
C ALA A 24 0.88 10.69 2.17
N SER A 25 0.82 10.70 3.50
CA SER A 25 1.57 11.65 4.34
C SER A 25 3.02 11.22 4.58
N GLY A 26 3.28 9.91 4.66
CA GLY A 26 4.62 9.35 4.91
C GLY A 26 5.46 9.18 3.64
N LEU A 27 4.84 8.91 2.49
CA LEU A 27 5.58 8.63 1.27
C LEU A 27 5.96 9.92 0.50
N PRO A 28 7.17 9.98 -0.08
CA PRO A 28 7.58 11.10 -0.91
C PRO A 28 6.60 11.40 -2.06
N LYS A 29 6.35 12.68 -2.33
CA LYS A 29 5.46 13.07 -3.43
C LYS A 29 6.02 12.59 -4.77
N GLY A 30 5.19 11.94 -5.57
CA GLY A 30 5.56 11.43 -6.88
C GLY A 30 6.34 10.11 -6.86
N SER A 31 6.62 9.53 -5.69
CA SER A 31 7.21 8.19 -5.60
C SER A 31 6.16 7.08 -5.68
N TRP A 32 4.86 7.42 -5.64
CA TRP A 32 3.79 6.44 -5.64
C TRP A 32 2.53 6.95 -6.33
N VAL A 33 1.64 6.03 -6.70
CA VAL A 33 0.30 6.33 -7.19
C VAL A 33 -0.70 5.34 -6.62
N LEU A 34 -1.87 5.84 -6.22
CA LEU A 34 -3.01 5.01 -5.78
C LEU A 34 -3.58 4.24 -6.97
N VAL A 35 -3.77 2.94 -6.81
CA VAL A 35 -4.40 2.07 -7.81
C VAL A 35 -5.52 1.24 -7.17
N GLY A 36 -6.07 0.27 -7.90
CA GLY A 36 -7.05 -0.66 -7.36
C GLY A 36 -8.39 -0.03 -6.99
N GLY A 37 -9.06 -0.61 -5.99
CA GLY A 37 -10.45 -0.29 -5.63
C GLY A 37 -10.65 1.15 -5.14
N LEU A 38 -9.72 1.65 -4.31
CA LEU A 38 -9.79 3.02 -3.81
C LEU A 38 -9.58 4.05 -4.91
N MET A 39 -8.71 3.81 -5.90
CA MET A 39 -8.55 4.71 -7.05
C MET A 39 -9.86 4.85 -7.82
N VAL A 40 -10.56 3.75 -8.09
CA VAL A 40 -11.89 3.78 -8.74
C VAL A 40 -12.90 4.52 -7.86
N HIS A 41 -12.85 4.33 -6.54
CA HIS A 41 -13.71 5.04 -5.59
C HIS A 41 -13.49 6.56 -5.65
N VAL A 42 -12.24 7.05 -5.67
CA VAL A 42 -11.92 8.48 -5.85
C VAL A 42 -12.55 9.02 -7.14
N HIS A 43 -12.38 8.30 -8.25
CA HIS A 43 -12.93 8.72 -9.54
C HIS A 43 -14.46 8.74 -9.57
N ALA A 44 -15.11 7.76 -8.93
CA ALA A 44 -16.57 7.72 -8.81
C ALA A 44 -17.09 8.92 -7.99
N LEU A 45 -16.50 9.21 -6.83
CA LEU A 45 -16.85 10.38 -6.02
C LEU A 45 -16.66 11.69 -6.80
N ARG A 46 -15.55 11.82 -7.52
CA ARG A 46 -15.29 12.99 -8.38
C ARG A 46 -16.33 13.15 -9.50
N ALA A 47 -16.88 12.04 -9.99
CA ALA A 47 -17.93 12.02 -11.01
C ALA A 47 -19.36 12.13 -10.43
N GLY A 48 -19.53 12.22 -9.11
CA GLY A 48 -20.84 12.22 -8.45
C GLY A 48 -21.55 10.87 -8.49
N VAL A 49 -20.83 9.79 -8.78
CA VAL A 49 -21.36 8.42 -8.80
C VAL A 49 -21.14 7.78 -7.43
N LYS A 50 -22.19 7.17 -6.89
CA LYS A 50 -22.08 6.41 -5.64
C LYS A 50 -21.24 5.14 -5.90
N ALA A 51 -20.02 5.10 -5.35
CA ALA A 51 -19.21 3.89 -5.37
C ALA A 51 -19.91 2.80 -4.52
N SER A 52 -20.20 1.65 -5.13
CA SER A 52 -21.04 0.61 -4.53
C SER A 52 -20.27 -0.59 -3.96
N ARG A 53 -18.98 -0.72 -4.29
CA ARG A 53 -18.16 -1.87 -3.86
C ARG A 53 -17.36 -1.51 -2.60
N PRO A 54 -17.51 -2.25 -1.49
CA PRO A 54 -16.59 -2.16 -0.36
C PRO A 54 -15.17 -2.51 -0.85
N THR A 55 -14.22 -1.63 -0.59
CA THR A 55 -12.78 -1.91 -0.72
C THR A 55 -12.26 -1.91 0.72
N THR A 56 -11.46 -2.91 1.08
CA THR A 56 -10.99 -3.12 2.46
C THR A 56 -9.47 -3.01 2.58
N ASP A 57 -8.83 -2.70 1.46
CA ASP A 57 -7.39 -2.69 1.23
C ASP A 57 -6.99 -1.40 0.49
N VAL A 58 -5.68 -1.13 0.48
CA VAL A 58 -5.05 -0.03 -0.24
C VAL A 58 -4.04 -0.60 -1.22
N ASP A 59 -4.27 -0.41 -2.51
CA ASP A 59 -3.32 -0.78 -3.56
C ASP A 59 -2.55 0.47 -4.04
N LEU A 60 -1.23 0.35 -4.16
CA LEU A 60 -0.36 1.42 -4.65
C LEU A 60 0.78 0.87 -5.51
N LEU A 61 1.15 1.63 -6.54
CA LEU A 61 2.37 1.40 -7.31
C LEU A 61 3.47 2.32 -6.76
N LEU A 62 4.64 1.75 -6.53
CA LEU A 62 5.80 2.44 -5.98
C LEU A 62 6.90 2.56 -7.04
N ASN A 63 7.52 3.73 -7.13
CA ASN A 63 8.76 3.95 -7.85
C ASN A 63 9.96 3.60 -6.95
N ILE A 64 10.53 2.42 -7.20
CA ILE A 64 11.65 1.86 -6.43
C ILE A 64 12.95 2.68 -6.50
N GLU A 65 13.09 3.58 -7.46
CA GLU A 65 14.24 4.50 -7.54
C GLU A 65 14.16 5.63 -6.51
N THR A 66 12.96 5.87 -5.96
CA THR A 66 12.65 7.04 -5.11
C THR A 66 12.07 6.68 -3.75
N ALA A 67 11.62 5.43 -3.58
CA ALA A 67 11.08 4.91 -2.33
C ALA A 67 11.14 3.37 -2.35
N SER A 68 11.22 2.75 -1.18
CA SER A 68 11.32 1.32 -0.97
C SER A 68 10.12 0.77 -0.22
N ALA A 69 9.83 -0.52 -0.39
CA ALA A 69 8.74 -1.16 0.34
C ALA A 69 8.94 -1.16 1.86
N ALA A 70 10.19 -1.03 2.33
CA ALA A 70 10.51 -0.91 3.75
C ALA A 70 10.01 0.42 4.34
N GLU A 71 10.03 1.51 3.57
CA GLU A 71 9.53 2.82 4.01
C GLU A 71 8.00 2.84 4.15
N ILE A 72 7.28 1.93 3.47
CA ILE A 72 5.85 1.70 3.69
C ILE A 72 5.61 1.00 5.03
N GLY A 73 6.56 0.14 5.45
CA GLY A 73 6.45 -0.62 6.70
C GLY A 73 6.66 0.21 7.97
N ASP A 74 7.30 1.38 7.86
CA ASP A 74 7.68 2.24 8.98
C ASP A 74 6.77 3.48 9.12
N VAL A 75 5.62 3.48 8.46
CA VAL A 75 4.69 4.62 8.49
C VAL A 75 4.11 4.75 9.92
N PRO A 76 4.32 5.89 10.61
CA PRO A 76 4.05 5.99 12.04
C PRO A 76 2.56 5.95 12.39
N GLY A 77 2.15 4.89 13.10
CA GLY A 77 0.78 4.75 13.64
C GLY A 77 0.06 3.47 13.22
N SER A 78 0.56 2.78 12.19
CA SER A 78 -0.19 1.75 11.47
C SER A 78 -0.05 0.30 11.98
N GLY A 79 0.89 -0.01 12.88
CA GLY A 79 1.13 -1.40 13.31
C GLY A 79 1.46 -2.34 12.14
N VAL A 80 1.95 -1.79 11.02
CA VAL A 80 2.20 -2.50 9.77
C VAL A 80 3.33 -3.53 9.93
N VAL A 81 3.03 -4.78 9.62
CA VAL A 81 4.05 -5.84 9.48
C VAL A 81 4.27 -6.08 8.00
N SER A 82 5.41 -5.62 7.47
CA SER A 82 5.82 -6.03 6.13
C SER A 82 6.15 -7.52 6.11
N ARG A 83 5.45 -8.31 5.30
CA ARG A 83 5.79 -9.71 5.05
C ARG A 83 6.09 -9.88 3.57
N VAL A 84 7.36 -10.09 3.25
CA VAL A 84 7.81 -10.39 1.88
C VAL A 84 7.46 -11.85 1.58
N PRO A 85 6.53 -12.16 0.64
CA PRO A 85 6.38 -13.52 0.16
C PRO A 85 7.57 -13.81 -0.77
N GLY A 86 8.44 -14.74 -0.39
CA GLY A 86 9.43 -15.30 -1.32
C GLY A 86 10.90 -14.97 -1.12
N VAL A 87 11.33 -14.41 0.02
CA VAL A 87 12.72 -14.64 0.47
C VAL A 87 12.68 -15.76 1.48
N ALA A 88 12.87 -17.00 0.99
CA ALA A 88 13.35 -18.06 1.86
C ALA A 88 14.60 -17.51 2.55
N SER A 89 14.57 -17.48 3.88
CA SER A 89 15.74 -17.14 4.69
C SER A 89 16.87 -18.06 4.25
N LEU A 90 17.80 -17.54 3.45
CA LEU A 90 19.05 -18.23 3.15
C LEU A 90 19.92 -18.06 4.38
N SER A 91 19.69 -18.94 5.36
CA SER A 91 20.65 -19.23 6.41
C SER A 91 21.94 -19.70 5.73
N HIS A 92 22.98 -18.89 5.84
CA HIS A 92 24.35 -19.27 5.53
C HIS A 92 24.88 -20.09 6.72
N PRO A 93 25.19 -21.40 6.59
CA PRO A 93 26.07 -22.04 7.54
C PRO A 93 27.54 -21.71 7.17
N LEU A 94 28.31 -21.24 8.15
CA LEU A 94 29.76 -21.38 8.16
C LEU A 94 30.13 -22.83 8.44
#